data_AF-A0AAE4LGP7-F1
#
_entry.id   AF-A0AAE4LGP7-F1
#
_cell.length_a   1.000
_cell.length_b   1.000
_cell.length_c   1.000
_cell.angle_alpha   90.00
_cell.angle_beta   90.00
_cell.angle_gamma   90.00
#
_symmetry.space_group_name_H-M   'P 1'
#
loop_
_entity.id
_entity.type
_entity.pdbx_description
1 polymer ?
#
loop_
_entity_poly.entity_id
_entity_poly.type
_entity_poly.pdbx_seq_one_letter_code
_entity_poly.pdbx_strand_id
1 'polypeptide(L)'
;MRLKIGIGVIFVLLLAATFLMYRLWQEEKKESARLSDNMKSLCTGLEEYKIRDSLNVVENHVLRLNIEELKELRSADAKLIKELNLRPKEVEYITTTKVVTKDSIVFVLKDSCFNYSDKWVDFYANIPDSTFTYEVRDSLSSAISRIYKHRFLWWRWGTKGYKQTIVNHNPRSKIVYNEIVKVEH
;
A
#
# COMPACT_ATOMS: atom_id res chain seq x y z
N MET A 1 51.02 -24.51 31.79
CA MET A 1 49.68 -23.94 32.09
C MET A 1 49.33 -22.72 31.24
N ARG A 2 50.20 -21.71 31.12
CA ARG A 2 49.90 -20.46 30.37
C ARG A 2 49.50 -20.65 28.89
N LEU A 3 50.12 -21.60 28.19
CA LEU A 3 49.81 -21.87 26.76
C LEU A 3 48.37 -22.41 26.56
N LYS A 4 47.90 -23.30 27.44
CA LYS A 4 46.54 -23.86 27.39
C LYS A 4 45.47 -22.80 27.66
N ILE A 5 45.77 -21.85 28.56
CA ILE A 5 44.90 -20.70 28.85
C ILE A 5 44.85 -19.77 27.65
N GLY A 6 45.98 -19.49 26.99
CA GLY A 6 46.03 -18.67 25.78
C GLY A 6 45.23 -19.24 24.62
N ILE A 7 45.33 -20.55 24.36
CA ILE A 7 44.54 -21.24 23.33
C ILE A 7 43.04 -21.18 23.64
N GLY A 8 42.66 -21.37 24.92
CA GLY A 8 41.27 -21.23 25.35
C GLY A 8 40.69 -19.84 25.09
N VAL A 9 41.45 -18.78 25.38
CA VAL A 9 41.03 -17.39 25.14
C VAL A 9 40.85 -17.13 23.64
N ILE A 10 41.78 -17.59 22.80
CA ILE A 10 41.67 -17.46 21.33
C ILE A 10 40.42 -18.16 20.81
N PHE A 11 40.11 -19.35 21.32
CA PHE A 11 38.94 -20.11 20.91
C PHE A 11 37.62 -19.39 21.27
N VAL A 12 37.55 -18.80 22.47
CA VAL A 12 36.38 -18.00 22.88
C VAL A 12 36.21 -16.76 22.00
N LEU A 13 37.29 -16.06 21.65
CA LEU A 13 37.23 -14.90 20.75
C LEU A 13 36.76 -15.29 19.33
N LEU A 14 37.21 -16.43 18.81
CA LEU A 14 36.75 -16.96 17.52
C LEU A 14 35.25 -17.30 17.54
N LEU A 15 34.77 -17.92 18.61
CA LEU A 15 33.34 -18.21 18.78
C LEU A 15 32.52 -16.91 18.86
N ALA A 16 33.00 -15.90 19.57
CA ALA A 16 32.33 -14.60 19.65
C ALA A 16 32.29 -13.91 18.26
N ALA A 17 33.40 -13.91 17.52
CA ALA A 17 33.48 -13.32 16.19
C ALA A 17 32.55 -14.03 15.19
N THR A 18 32.56 -15.37 15.16
CA THR A 18 31.68 -16.15 14.28
C THR A 18 30.21 -15.93 14.61
N PHE A 19 29.85 -15.82 15.89
CA PHE A 19 28.50 -15.50 16.32
C PHE A 19 28.04 -14.10 15.88
N LEU A 20 28.91 -13.09 16.01
CA LEU A 20 28.63 -11.73 15.53
C LEU A 20 28.45 -11.71 14.01
N MET A 21 29.33 -12.37 13.26
CA MET A 21 29.22 -12.50 11.81
C MET A 21 27.92 -13.20 11.39
N TYR A 22 27.51 -14.25 12.11
CA TYR A 22 26.25 -14.93 11.84
C TYR A 22 25.03 -14.00 12.06
N ARG A 23 25.05 -13.17 13.10
CA ARG A 23 23.97 -12.19 13.34
C ARG A 23 23.89 -11.15 12.22
N LEU A 24 25.01 -10.56 11.84
CA LEU A 24 25.08 -9.59 10.74
C LEU A 24 24.58 -10.21 9.43
N TRP A 25 24.98 -11.44 9.13
CA TRP A 25 24.51 -12.16 7.95
C TRP A 25 22.99 -12.39 7.96
N GLN A 26 22.40 -12.66 9.13
CA GLN A 26 20.95 -12.82 9.26
C GLN A 26 20.20 -11.50 9.04
N GLU A 27 20.76 -10.37 9.47
CA GLU A 27 20.19 -9.03 9.26
C GLU A 27 20.24 -8.65 7.78
N GLU A 28 21.40 -8.74 7.15
CA GLU A 28 21.60 -8.53 5.71
C GLU A 28 20.66 -9.40 4.87
N LYS A 29 20.52 -10.67 5.23
CA LYS A 29 19.62 -11.58 4.53
C LYS A 29 18.15 -11.18 4.65
N LYS A 30 17.73 -10.58 5.78
CA LYS A 30 16.37 -10.06 5.95
C LYS A 30 16.16 -8.80 5.11
N GLU A 31 17.14 -7.91 5.10
CA GLU A 31 17.10 -6.67 4.32
C GLU A 31 17.08 -6.94 2.82
N SER A 32 17.95 -7.83 2.34
CA SER A 32 17.95 -8.29 0.95
C SER A 32 16.61 -8.90 0.55
N ALA A 33 15.99 -9.71 1.43
CA ALA A 33 14.65 -10.24 1.20
C ALA A 33 13.57 -9.15 1.16
N ARG A 34 13.65 -8.14 2.05
CA ARG A 34 12.74 -6.98 2.08
C ARG A 34 12.80 -6.21 0.75
N LEU A 35 14.01 -5.90 0.29
CA LEU A 35 14.23 -5.16 -0.95
C LEU A 35 13.77 -5.96 -2.18
N SER A 36 14.08 -7.26 -2.23
CA SER A 36 13.62 -8.15 -3.31
C SER A 36 12.10 -8.22 -3.38
N ASP A 37 11.42 -8.30 -2.23
CA ASP A 37 9.95 -8.28 -2.16
C ASP A 37 9.39 -6.92 -2.62
N ASN A 38 10.00 -5.79 -2.22
CA ASN A 38 9.59 -4.45 -2.69
C ASN A 38 9.72 -4.32 -4.21
N MET A 39 10.85 -4.77 -4.77
CA MET A 39 11.08 -4.72 -6.22
C MET A 39 10.08 -5.60 -6.96
N LYS A 40 9.77 -6.79 -6.43
CA LYS A 40 8.71 -7.62 -6.98
C LYS A 40 7.35 -6.92 -6.95
N SER A 41 7.00 -6.26 -5.84
CA SER A 41 5.76 -5.49 -5.70
C SER A 41 5.62 -4.42 -6.79
N LEU A 42 6.70 -3.68 -7.05
CA LEU A 42 6.72 -2.63 -8.07
C LEU A 42 6.55 -3.18 -9.50
N CYS A 43 7.05 -4.39 -9.76
CA CYS A 43 6.99 -5.00 -11.10
C CYS A 43 5.70 -5.81 -11.37
N THR A 44 4.97 -6.24 -10.34
CA THR A 44 3.82 -7.16 -10.52
C THR A 44 2.55 -6.45 -10.99
N GLY A 45 2.46 -5.13 -10.82
CA GLY A 45 1.26 -4.36 -11.17
C GLY A 45 0.09 -4.62 -10.22
N LEU A 46 -1.08 -4.06 -10.53
CA LEU A 46 -2.30 -4.22 -9.74
C LEU A 46 -3.02 -5.52 -10.12
N GLU A 47 -3.34 -6.34 -9.12
CA GLU A 47 -4.20 -7.51 -9.33
C GLU A 47 -5.67 -7.06 -9.27
N GLU A 48 -6.36 -7.06 -10.41
CA GLU A 48 -7.74 -6.63 -10.53
C GLU A 48 -8.71 -7.83 -10.57
N TYR A 49 -9.80 -7.77 -9.81
CA TYR A 49 -10.91 -8.72 -9.93
C TYR A 49 -12.24 -8.08 -9.49
N LYS A 50 -13.34 -8.83 -9.65
CA LYS A 50 -14.67 -8.39 -9.21
C LYS A 50 -15.22 -9.24 -8.07
N ILE A 51 -15.93 -8.60 -7.16
CA ILE A 51 -16.73 -9.28 -6.13
C ILE A 51 -18.20 -8.91 -6.29
N ARG A 52 -19.10 -9.82 -5.90
CA ARG A 52 -20.57 -9.62 -6.00
C ARG A 52 -20.97 -9.17 -7.42
N ASP A 53 -20.32 -9.80 -8.41
CA ASP A 53 -20.47 -9.62 -9.87
C ASP A 53 -20.19 -8.23 -10.45
N SER A 54 -20.02 -7.20 -9.62
CA SER A 54 -20.04 -5.80 -10.07
C SER A 54 -18.99 -4.90 -9.44
N LEU A 55 -18.55 -5.17 -8.21
CA LEU A 55 -17.65 -4.28 -7.49
C LEU A 55 -16.20 -4.51 -7.90
N ASN A 56 -15.52 -3.43 -8.27
CA ASN A 56 -14.13 -3.49 -8.70
C ASN A 56 -13.21 -3.58 -7.48
N VAL A 57 -12.34 -4.58 -7.48
CA VAL A 57 -11.37 -4.85 -6.41
C VAL A 57 -9.97 -4.80 -6.99
N VAL A 58 -9.07 -4.17 -6.24
CA VAL A 58 -7.65 -4.14 -6.53
C VAL A 58 -6.87 -4.66 -5.34
N GLU A 59 -5.93 -5.56 -5.61
CA GLU A 59 -4.92 -5.98 -4.65
C GLU A 59 -3.55 -5.43 -5.04
N ASN A 60 -2.82 -4.94 -4.03
CA ASN A 60 -1.42 -4.57 -4.18
C ASN A 60 -0.61 -5.01 -2.96
N HIS A 61 0.65 -5.35 -3.19
CA HIS A 61 1.62 -5.64 -2.14
C HIS A 61 2.09 -4.34 -1.45
N VAL A 62 2.38 -4.45 -0.16
CA VAL A 62 2.84 -3.31 0.64
C VAL A 62 4.35 -3.14 0.51
N LEU A 63 4.78 -1.96 0.07
CA LEU A 63 6.18 -1.55 0.06
C LEU A 63 6.63 -1.26 1.49
N ARG A 64 7.81 -1.71 1.87
CA ARG A 64 8.39 -1.44 3.19
C ARG A 64 9.59 -0.52 3.03
N LEU A 65 9.48 0.73 3.46
CA LEU A 65 10.55 1.70 3.33
C LEU A 65 11.00 2.20 4.70
N ASN A 66 12.31 2.33 4.89
CA ASN A 66 12.87 3.04 6.02
C ASN A 66 12.64 4.55 5.85
N ILE A 67 12.77 5.31 6.94
CA ILE A 67 12.56 6.76 6.91
C ILE A 67 13.50 7.46 5.91
N GLU A 68 14.74 6.97 5.77
CA GLU A 68 15.71 7.52 4.81
C GLU A 68 15.30 7.23 3.36
N GLU A 69 14.97 5.98 3.07
CA GLU A 69 14.46 5.55 1.75
C GLU A 69 13.18 6.31 1.37
N LEU A 70 12.28 6.55 2.33
CA LEU A 70 11.08 7.35 2.11
C LEU A 70 11.42 8.78 1.70
N LYS A 71 12.40 9.41 2.37
CA LYS A 71 12.82 10.78 2.04
C LYS A 71 13.49 10.87 0.68
N GLU A 72 14.29 9.86 0.32
CA GLU A 72 15.07 9.83 -0.92
C GLU A 72 14.20 9.46 -2.14
N LEU A 73 13.43 8.37 -2.03
CA LEU A 73 12.68 7.80 -3.15
C LEU A 73 11.26 8.36 -3.27
N ARG A 74 10.72 8.94 -2.20
CA ARG A 74 9.31 9.34 -2.05
C ARG A 74 9.18 10.76 -1.49
N SER A 75 9.83 11.72 -2.14
CA SER A 75 9.85 13.12 -1.71
C SER A 75 8.46 13.76 -1.56
N ALA A 76 7.49 13.36 -2.38
CA ALA A 76 6.09 13.80 -2.27
C ALA A 76 5.45 13.35 -0.96
N ASP A 77 5.65 12.09 -0.57
CA ASP A 77 5.12 11.53 0.69
C ASP A 77 5.80 12.20 1.89
N ALA A 78 7.11 12.39 1.83
CA ALA A 78 7.84 13.10 2.88
C ALA A 78 7.36 14.55 3.05
N LYS A 79 6.99 15.21 1.96
CA LYS A 79 6.41 16.57 1.97
C LYS A 79 4.99 16.56 2.56
N LEU A 80 4.16 15.59 2.17
CA LEU A 80 2.81 15.40 2.72
C LEU A 80 2.85 15.21 4.24
N ILE A 81 3.74 14.36 4.77
CA ILE A 81 3.92 14.16 6.21
C ILE A 81 4.17 15.50 6.93
N LYS A 82 5.04 16.34 6.35
CA LYS A 82 5.36 17.66 6.90
C LYS A 82 4.18 18.62 6.86
N GLU A 83 3.43 18.64 5.74
CA GLU A 83 2.22 19.47 5.58
C GLU A 83 1.11 19.07 6.56
N LEU A 84 1.03 17.79 6.92
CA LEU A 84 0.12 17.27 7.94
C LEU A 84 0.61 17.49 9.38
N ASN A 85 1.76 18.15 9.59
CA ASN A 85 2.40 18.34 10.90
C ASN A 85 2.69 17.02 11.65
N LEU A 86 2.98 15.93 10.93
CA LEU A 86 3.31 14.63 11.49
C LEU A 86 4.83 14.40 11.53
N ARG A 87 5.31 13.57 12.44
CA ARG A 87 6.70 13.08 12.44
C ARG A 87 6.76 11.77 11.63
N PRO A 88 7.80 11.53 10.80
CA PRO A 88 7.93 10.29 10.06
C PRO A 88 7.89 9.01 10.93
N LYS A 89 8.31 9.10 12.20
CA LYS A 89 8.27 8.01 13.19
C LYS A 89 6.85 7.69 13.74
N GLU A 90 5.86 8.53 13.43
CA GLU A 90 4.45 8.34 13.83
C GLU A 90 3.60 7.76 12.70
N VAL A 91 4.14 7.74 11.49
CA VAL A 91 3.42 7.33 10.29
C VAL A 91 3.67 5.85 10.06
N GLU A 92 2.66 5.01 10.19
CA GLU A 92 2.81 3.58 9.91
C GLU A 92 2.62 3.24 8.43
N TYR A 93 1.61 3.83 7.79
CA TYR A 93 1.26 3.56 6.40
C TYR A 93 0.88 4.84 5.65
N ILE A 94 1.26 4.89 4.38
CA ILE A 94 0.86 5.93 3.42
C ILE A 94 0.25 5.20 2.24
N THR A 95 -0.95 5.59 1.83
CA THR A 95 -1.67 4.95 0.72
C THR A 95 -2.14 6.01 -0.28
N THR A 96 -1.86 5.75 -1.55
CA THR A 96 -2.24 6.62 -2.66
C THR A 96 -3.03 5.81 -3.66
N THR A 97 -4.33 6.09 -3.74
CA THR A 97 -5.25 5.40 -4.65
C THR A 97 -5.84 6.41 -5.63
N LYS A 98 -5.76 6.11 -6.93
CA LYS A 98 -6.42 6.89 -7.98
C LYS A 98 -7.60 6.11 -8.52
N VAL A 99 -8.76 6.74 -8.46
CA VAL A 99 -10.01 6.22 -8.98
C VAL A 99 -10.44 7.07 -10.16
N VAL A 100 -10.92 6.42 -11.22
CA VAL A 100 -11.51 7.06 -12.39
C VAL A 100 -12.89 6.50 -12.62
N THR A 101 -13.91 7.35 -12.59
CA THR A 101 -15.27 7.01 -12.97
C THR A 101 -15.51 7.48 -14.40
N LYS A 102 -15.93 6.56 -15.26
CA LYS A 102 -16.36 6.88 -16.62
C LYS A 102 -17.81 6.45 -16.76
N ASP A 103 -18.68 7.44 -16.97
CA ASP A 103 -20.11 7.21 -17.11
C ASP A 103 -20.66 7.94 -18.34
N SER A 104 -21.86 7.55 -18.76
CA SER A 104 -22.59 8.18 -19.85
C SER A 104 -24.06 8.25 -19.46
N ILE A 105 -24.57 9.46 -19.31
CA ILE A 105 -25.94 9.71 -18.88
C ILE A 105 -26.77 10.03 -20.12
N VAL A 106 -27.83 9.25 -20.35
CA VAL A 106 -28.84 9.55 -21.36
C VAL A 106 -30.02 10.20 -20.65
N PHE A 107 -30.41 11.39 -21.08
CA PHE A 107 -31.56 12.11 -20.55
C PHE A 107 -32.33 12.77 -21.69
N VAL A 108 -33.59 13.13 -21.42
CA VAL A 108 -34.42 13.93 -22.31
C VAL A 108 -34.49 15.34 -21.72
N LEU A 109 -34.18 16.34 -22.55
CA LEU A 109 -34.24 17.74 -22.13
C LEU A 109 -35.69 18.14 -21.88
N LYS A 110 -35.98 18.72 -20.71
CA LYS A 110 -37.28 19.30 -20.40
C LYS A 110 -37.07 20.73 -19.90
N ASP A 111 -37.76 21.69 -20.50
CA ASP A 111 -37.70 23.11 -20.14
C ASP A 111 -36.27 23.68 -20.12
N SER A 112 -35.41 23.21 -21.04
CA SER A 112 -33.98 23.57 -21.11
C SER A 112 -33.17 23.26 -19.84
N CYS A 113 -33.69 22.36 -19.01
CA CYS A 113 -33.05 21.88 -17.79
C CYS A 113 -32.62 20.41 -17.94
N PHE A 114 -31.44 20.13 -17.41
CA PHE A 114 -30.90 18.80 -17.19
C PHE A 114 -31.06 18.50 -15.70
N ASN A 115 -31.77 17.41 -15.38
CA ASN A 115 -31.88 16.93 -14.02
C ASN A 115 -31.72 15.42 -14.03
N TYR A 116 -30.61 14.94 -13.47
CA TYR A 116 -30.32 13.53 -13.33
C TYR A 116 -29.84 13.26 -11.91
N SER A 117 -30.34 12.20 -11.29
CA SER A 117 -29.93 11.77 -9.96
C SER A 117 -29.91 10.26 -9.90
N ASP A 118 -28.82 9.72 -9.38
CA ASP A 118 -28.72 8.33 -8.96
C ASP A 118 -27.89 8.19 -7.67
N LYS A 119 -27.58 6.95 -7.31
CA LYS A 119 -26.81 6.64 -6.10
C LYS A 119 -25.43 7.34 -6.06
N TRP A 120 -24.79 7.55 -7.19
CA TRP A 120 -23.40 7.99 -7.33
C TRP A 120 -23.27 9.42 -7.84
N VAL A 121 -24.27 9.97 -8.53
CA VAL A 121 -24.19 11.33 -9.05
C VAL A 121 -25.53 12.05 -8.99
N ASP A 122 -25.50 13.29 -8.54
CA ASP A 122 -26.54 14.28 -8.81
C ASP A 122 -26.00 15.30 -9.79
N PHE A 123 -26.78 15.58 -10.82
CA PHE A 123 -26.42 16.49 -11.90
C PHE A 123 -27.61 17.37 -12.21
N TYR A 124 -27.44 18.67 -12.03
CA TYR A 124 -28.43 19.67 -12.37
C TYR A 124 -27.79 20.77 -13.21
N ALA A 125 -28.41 21.07 -14.34
CA ALA A 125 -28.01 22.19 -15.17
C ALA A 125 -29.23 22.89 -15.76
N ASN A 126 -29.25 24.21 -15.73
CA ASN A 126 -30.30 25.03 -16.32
C ASN A 126 -29.62 25.96 -17.34
N ILE A 127 -29.93 25.78 -18.63
CA ILE A 127 -29.32 26.55 -19.71
C ILE A 127 -29.73 28.03 -19.63
N PRO A 128 -31.03 28.39 -19.54
CA PRO A 128 -31.46 29.79 -19.39
C PRO A 128 -30.73 30.54 -18.29
N ASP A 129 -30.63 29.95 -17.10
CA ASP A 129 -30.05 30.61 -15.92
C ASP A 129 -28.55 30.35 -15.78
N SER A 130 -27.93 29.69 -16.78
CA SER A 130 -26.50 29.32 -16.81
C SER A 130 -26.02 28.64 -15.51
N THR A 131 -26.91 27.94 -14.82
CA THR A 131 -26.62 27.31 -13.53
C THR A 131 -26.19 25.87 -13.76
N PHE A 132 -25.09 25.47 -13.13
CA PHE A 132 -24.54 24.13 -13.21
C PHE A 132 -24.11 23.65 -11.82
N THR A 133 -24.75 22.61 -11.32
CA THR A 133 -24.40 21.98 -10.05
C THR A 133 -24.28 20.47 -10.24
N TYR A 134 -23.27 19.89 -9.60
CA TYR A 134 -23.06 18.47 -9.63
C TYR A 134 -22.46 17.99 -8.31
N GLU A 135 -22.88 16.81 -7.88
CA GLU A 135 -22.32 16.12 -6.74
C GLU A 135 -22.01 14.68 -7.16
N VAL A 136 -20.75 14.26 -7.00
CA VAL A 136 -20.32 12.89 -7.28
C VAL A 136 -19.93 12.23 -5.96
N ARG A 137 -20.49 11.06 -5.72
CA ARG A 137 -20.26 10.24 -4.53
C ARG A 137 -19.51 8.97 -4.93
N ASP A 138 -18.46 8.65 -4.17
CA ASP A 138 -17.76 7.37 -4.26
C ASP A 138 -17.30 6.94 -2.85
N SER A 139 -17.15 5.65 -2.64
CA SER A 139 -16.63 5.09 -1.40
C SER A 139 -15.70 3.90 -1.66
N LEU A 140 -14.59 3.89 -0.94
CA LEU A 140 -13.58 2.84 -0.98
C LEU A 140 -13.51 2.14 0.37
N SER A 141 -13.36 0.82 0.37
CA SER A 141 -13.00 0.05 1.57
C SER A 141 -11.64 -0.59 1.37
N SER A 142 -10.71 -0.35 2.29
CA SER A 142 -9.35 -0.89 2.24
C SER A 142 -9.11 -1.83 3.41
N ALA A 143 -8.60 -3.03 3.13
CA ALA A 143 -8.22 -4.02 4.13
C ALA A 143 -6.76 -4.45 3.93
N ILE A 144 -5.95 -4.40 4.98
CA ILE A 144 -4.56 -4.86 4.96
C ILE A 144 -4.49 -6.25 5.60
N SER A 145 -3.96 -7.23 4.88
CA SER A 145 -3.84 -8.60 5.35
C SER A 145 -2.39 -9.10 5.30
N ARG A 146 -2.06 -10.00 6.24
CA ARG A 146 -0.71 -10.57 6.36
C ARG A 146 -0.48 -11.67 5.32
N ILE A 147 0.65 -11.59 4.64
CA ILE A 147 1.16 -12.68 3.80
C ILE A 147 2.07 -13.55 4.68
N TYR A 148 1.59 -14.74 5.00
CA TYR A 148 2.36 -15.70 5.80
C TYR A 148 3.50 -16.32 5.00
N LYS A 149 4.66 -16.46 5.65
CA LYS A 149 5.87 -17.07 5.06
C LYS A 149 5.76 -18.60 5.01
N HIS A 150 5.20 -19.21 6.06
CA HIS A 150 5.06 -20.65 6.18
C HIS A 150 3.59 -21.03 6.35
N ARG A 151 3.19 -22.09 5.67
CA ARG A 151 1.86 -22.68 5.74
C ARG A 151 2.03 -24.19 5.84
N PHE A 152 1.54 -24.79 6.93
CA PHE A 152 1.51 -26.24 7.08
C PHE A 152 0.20 -26.64 7.74
N LEU A 153 -0.59 -27.45 7.03
CA LEU A 153 -1.90 -27.91 7.45
C LEU A 153 -2.81 -26.73 7.86
N TRP A 154 -3.16 -26.56 9.14
CA TRP A 154 -3.92 -25.41 9.66
C TRP A 154 -3.05 -24.30 10.28
N TRP A 155 -1.74 -24.49 10.37
CA TRP A 155 -0.83 -23.53 10.99
C TRP A 155 -0.25 -22.57 9.95
N ARG A 156 -0.26 -21.27 10.30
CA ARG A 156 0.35 -20.20 9.52
C ARG A 156 1.28 -19.39 10.42
N TRP A 157 2.56 -19.33 10.10
CA TRP A 157 3.54 -18.59 10.90
C TRP A 157 4.58 -17.88 10.04
N GLY A 158 5.23 -16.89 10.66
CA GLY A 158 6.13 -15.96 9.98
C GLY A 158 5.39 -14.97 9.07
N THR A 159 5.91 -13.75 9.00
CA THR A 159 5.41 -12.71 8.11
C THR A 159 6.39 -12.56 6.94
N LYS A 160 5.89 -12.74 5.71
CA LYS A 160 6.66 -12.40 4.51
C LYS A 160 6.48 -10.93 4.17
N GLY A 161 5.24 -10.45 4.23
CA GLY A 161 4.87 -9.07 3.96
C GLY A 161 3.37 -8.87 4.19
N TYR A 162 2.84 -7.79 3.62
CA TYR A 162 1.43 -7.44 3.71
C TYR A 162 0.87 -7.19 2.30
N LYS A 163 -0.43 -7.39 2.14
CA LYS A 163 -1.17 -6.99 0.95
C LYS A 163 -2.34 -6.09 1.36
N GLN A 164 -2.63 -5.11 0.54
CA GLN A 164 -3.80 -4.25 0.66
C GLN A 164 -4.82 -4.67 -0.41
N THR A 165 -6.05 -4.90 0.02
CA THR A 165 -7.20 -5.14 -0.86
C THR A 165 -8.12 -3.93 -0.76
N ILE A 166 -8.40 -3.28 -1.88
CA ILE A 166 -9.30 -2.12 -1.97
C ILE A 166 -10.52 -2.50 -2.81
N VAL A 167 -11.70 -2.27 -2.25
CA VAL A 167 -12.98 -2.43 -2.94
C VAL A 167 -13.54 -1.05 -3.24
N ASN A 168 -13.85 -0.78 -4.50
CA ASN A 168 -14.66 0.37 -4.89
C ASN A 168 -16.14 -0.02 -4.93
N HIS A 169 -16.98 0.72 -4.18
CA HIS A 169 -18.41 0.44 -4.11
C HIS A 169 -19.20 0.99 -5.30
N ASN A 170 -18.65 1.97 -6.03
CA ASN A 170 -19.18 2.40 -7.31
C ASN A 170 -18.73 1.43 -8.43
N PRO A 171 -19.64 0.61 -9.00
CA PRO A 171 -19.29 -0.37 -10.02
C PRO A 171 -18.84 0.28 -11.34
N ARG A 172 -19.14 1.57 -11.55
CA ARG A 172 -18.73 2.35 -12.73
C ARG A 172 -17.34 2.99 -12.56
N SER A 173 -16.79 2.96 -11.35
CA SER A 173 -15.45 3.48 -11.04
C SER A 173 -14.39 2.40 -11.16
N LYS A 174 -13.26 2.72 -11.79
CA LYS A 174 -12.08 1.86 -11.86
C LYS A 174 -10.94 2.44 -11.01
N ILE A 175 -10.33 1.61 -10.17
CA ILE A 175 -9.06 1.95 -9.50
C ILE A 175 -7.96 1.77 -10.55
N VAL A 176 -7.35 2.88 -10.98
CA VAL A 176 -6.32 2.89 -12.04
C VAL A 176 -4.90 2.94 -11.50
N TYR A 177 -4.75 3.33 -10.23
CA TYR A 177 -3.48 3.31 -9.53
C TYR A 177 -3.77 3.02 -8.06
N ASN A 178 -2.94 2.18 -7.45
CA ASN A 178 -2.91 2.02 -6.02
C ASN A 178 -1.48 1.75 -5.58
N GLU A 179 -1.04 2.40 -4.51
CA GLU A 179 0.23 2.11 -3.87
C GLU A 179 0.09 2.30 -2.38
N ILE A 180 0.79 1.47 -1.62
CA ILE A 180 0.84 1.55 -0.17
C ILE A 180 2.25 1.30 0.32
N VAL A 181 2.72 2.21 1.15
CA VAL A 181 4.03 2.20 1.78
C VAL A 181 3.84 2.05 3.27
N LYS A 182 4.48 1.05 3.85
CA LYS A 182 4.70 0.93 5.28
C LYS A 182 6.03 1.61 5.62
N VAL A 183 6.01 2.55 6.56
CA VAL A 183 7.24 3.17 7.07
C VAL A 183 7.78 2.31 8.20
N GLU A 184 9.00 1.80 8.03
CA GLU A 184 9.71 1.03 9.06
C GLU A 184 10.61 1.97 9.88
N HIS A 185 10.75 1.67 11.17
CA HIS A 185 11.44 2.49 12.17
C HIS A 185 12.50 1.67 12.90
#